data_AF-A0A1H5V3J0-F1
#
_entry.id   AF-A0A1H5V3J0-F1
#
_cell.length_a   1.000
_cell.length_b   1.000
_cell.length_c   1.000
_cell.angle_alpha   90.00
_cell.angle_beta   90.00
_cell.angle_gamma   90.00
#
_symmetry.space_group_name_H-M   'P 1'
#
loop_
_entity.id
_entity.type
_entity.pdbx_description
1 polymer ?
#
loop_
_entity_poly.entity_id
_entity_poly.type
_entity_poly.pdbx_seq_one_letter_code
_entity_poly.pdbx_strand_id
1 'polypeptide(L)'
;KTKEPAIELKVLVLNINQGYNMNLMSACKKLNDYTIYVAKIRKYVKMNIKLEDAINKAIDECIDENVLREYLLKHRNEVYEMSVFECTDEEIIDAIKESEYDLGHEAGKVEGIKEGIEEGHEIGLKEGIEEGHEIGLKEGIEKGIEEGQLMTLVKLVQTGIITEEQAANNLSISTEEFEKILNEKITRNISE
;
A
#
# COMPACT_ATOMS: atom_id res chain seq x y z
N LYS A 1 -27.29 -43.85 14.54
CA LYS A 1 -26.92 -42.67 15.36
C LYS A 1 -28.15 -42.24 16.14
N THR A 2 -28.04 -42.03 17.45
CA THR A 2 -29.12 -41.49 18.29
C THR A 2 -29.40 -40.04 17.89
N LYS A 3 -30.66 -39.59 17.98
CA LYS A 3 -31.08 -38.23 17.57
C LYS A 3 -30.59 -37.14 18.51
N GLU A 4 -30.30 -37.48 19.77
CA GLU A 4 -29.77 -36.56 20.77
C GLU A 4 -28.26 -36.77 20.93
N PRO A 5 -27.45 -35.70 20.81
CA PRO A 5 -26.02 -35.77 21.09
C PRO A 5 -25.79 -35.99 22.58
N ALA A 6 -24.85 -36.87 22.92
CA ALA A 6 -24.49 -37.13 24.32
C ALA A 6 -23.72 -35.96 24.96
N ILE A 7 -23.12 -35.08 24.15
CA ILE A 7 -22.32 -33.92 24.56
C ILE A 7 -22.49 -32.80 23.51
N GLU A 8 -22.74 -31.56 23.96
CA GLU A 8 -22.63 -30.33 23.16
C GLU A 8 -21.48 -29.46 23.69
N LEU A 9 -20.61 -28.99 22.80
CA LEU A 9 -19.44 -28.18 23.15
C LEU A 9 -19.33 -26.95 22.25
N LYS A 10 -18.88 -25.84 22.84
CA LYS A 10 -18.39 -24.68 22.10
C LYS A 10 -16.88 -24.66 22.16
N VAL A 11 -16.22 -24.75 21.01
CA VAL A 11 -14.76 -24.79 20.89
C VAL A 11 -14.23 -23.57 20.16
N LEU A 12 -12.99 -23.19 20.47
CA LEU A 12 -12.20 -22.22 19.72
C LEU A 12 -11.19 -23.00 18.89
N VAL A 13 -11.22 -22.82 17.57
CA VAL A 13 -10.25 -23.39 16.64
C VAL A 13 -9.28 -22.28 16.24
N LEU A 14 -7.98 -22.54 16.40
CA LEU A 14 -6.93 -21.58 16.06
C LEU A 14 -6.11 -22.09 14.88
N ASN A 15 -5.87 -21.21 13.92
CA ASN A 15 -4.99 -21.50 12.78
C ASN A 15 -3.52 -21.46 13.23
N ILE A 16 -2.87 -22.62 13.23
CA ILE A 16 -1.45 -22.73 13.62
C ILE A 16 -0.50 -22.64 12.42
N ASN A 17 -0.97 -22.41 11.20
CA ASN A 17 -0.09 -22.29 10.03
C ASN A 17 0.93 -21.15 10.23
N GLN A 18 2.08 -21.26 9.57
CA GLN A 18 3.15 -20.25 9.65
C GLN A 18 2.60 -18.86 9.30
N GLY A 19 2.89 -17.86 10.15
CA GLY A 19 2.40 -16.48 10.00
C GLY A 19 1.08 -16.17 10.71
N TYR A 20 0.39 -17.17 11.26
CA TYR A 20 -0.83 -17.00 12.04
C TYR A 20 -0.60 -17.12 13.55
N ASN A 21 -1.51 -16.56 14.35
CA ASN A 21 -1.50 -16.62 15.81
C ASN A 21 -0.11 -16.32 16.41
N MET A 22 0.52 -15.22 15.98
CA MET A 22 1.91 -14.88 16.30
C MET A 22 2.21 -14.85 17.82
N ASN A 23 1.24 -14.46 18.65
CA ASN A 23 1.38 -14.50 20.11
C ASN A 23 1.48 -15.94 20.66
N LEU A 24 0.76 -16.89 20.07
CA LEU A 24 0.86 -18.30 20.43
C LEU A 24 2.21 -18.88 19.97
N MET A 25 2.65 -18.50 18.77
CA MET A 25 3.93 -18.95 18.21
C MET A 25 5.12 -18.41 19.00
N SER A 26 5.09 -17.14 19.39
CA SER A 26 6.14 -16.54 20.22
C SER A 26 6.18 -17.13 21.63
N ALA A 27 5.03 -17.56 22.16
CA ALA A 27 4.95 -18.20 23.47
C ALA A 27 5.45 -19.66 23.48
N CYS A 28 5.44 -20.37 22.34
CA CYS A 28 5.82 -21.78 22.29
C CYS A 28 6.76 -22.10 21.12
N LYS A 29 8.08 -22.14 21.41
CA LYS A 29 9.12 -22.45 20.41
C LYS A 29 8.88 -23.78 19.69
N LYS A 30 8.51 -24.85 20.42
CA LYS A 30 8.31 -26.17 19.79
C LYS A 30 7.17 -26.16 18.78
N LEU A 31 6.06 -25.48 19.12
CA LEU A 31 4.93 -25.33 18.20
C LEU A 31 5.35 -24.49 16.99
N ASN A 32 6.02 -23.36 17.20
CA ASN A 32 6.53 -22.53 16.11
C ASN A 32 7.52 -23.29 15.19
N ASP A 33 8.44 -24.06 15.78
CA ASP A 33 9.38 -24.86 14.99
C ASP A 33 8.65 -25.96 14.18
N TYR A 34 7.61 -26.58 14.76
CA TYR A 34 6.76 -27.53 14.04
C TYR A 34 6.05 -26.88 12.86
N THR A 35 5.53 -25.66 13.01
CA THR A 35 4.83 -24.98 11.92
C THR A 35 5.78 -24.59 10.79
N ILE A 36 7.04 -24.26 11.11
CA ILE A 36 8.11 -24.08 10.12
C ILE A 36 8.42 -25.39 9.38
N TYR A 37 8.53 -26.51 10.10
CA TYR A 37 8.75 -27.84 9.48
C TYR A 37 7.66 -28.20 8.47
N VAL A 38 6.39 -28.10 8.87
CA VAL A 38 5.24 -28.38 8.01
C VAL A 38 5.21 -27.45 6.79
N ALA A 39 5.51 -26.16 6.98
CA ALA A 39 5.58 -25.20 5.88
C ALA A 39 6.67 -25.55 4.84
N LYS A 40 7.83 -26.06 5.27
CA LYS A 40 8.88 -26.53 4.36
C LYS A 40 8.43 -27.75 3.53
N ILE A 41 7.74 -28.71 4.13
CA ILE A 41 7.18 -29.86 3.39
C ILE A 41 6.23 -29.37 2.29
N ARG A 42 5.25 -28.53 2.66
CA ARG A 42 4.28 -27.96 1.72
C ARG A 42 4.96 -27.21 0.58
N LYS A 43 5.96 -26.39 0.90
CA LYS A 43 6.78 -25.67 -0.10
C LYS A 43 7.42 -26.62 -1.11
N TYR A 44 8.02 -27.72 -0.64
CA TYR A 44 8.68 -28.68 -1.53
C TYR A 44 7.70 -29.47 -2.39
N VAL A 45 6.57 -29.90 -1.84
CA VAL A 45 5.49 -30.54 -2.62
C VAL A 45 4.98 -29.59 -3.71
N LYS A 46 4.79 -28.30 -3.40
CA LYS A 46 4.39 -27.27 -4.38
C LYS A 46 5.43 -27.06 -5.49
N MET A 47 6.70 -27.35 -5.23
CA MET A 47 7.78 -27.34 -6.23
C MET A 47 7.81 -28.63 -7.07
N ASN A 48 6.79 -29.48 -7.02
CA ASN A 48 6.70 -30.79 -7.68
C ASN A 48 7.78 -31.78 -7.22
N ILE A 49 8.27 -31.65 -5.98
CA ILE A 49 9.12 -32.67 -5.36
C ILE A 49 8.20 -33.76 -4.79
N LYS A 50 8.57 -35.04 -4.92
CA LYS A 50 7.81 -36.16 -4.35
C LYS A 50 7.71 -36.03 -2.84
N LEU A 51 6.60 -36.48 -2.25
CA LEU A 51 6.31 -36.31 -0.82
C LEU A 51 7.45 -36.85 0.06
N GLU A 52 7.95 -38.05 -0.25
CA GLU A 52 9.02 -38.71 0.49
C GLU A 52 10.33 -37.91 0.45
N ASP A 53 10.66 -37.36 -0.72
CA ASP A 53 11.84 -36.52 -0.93
C ASP A 53 11.67 -35.16 -0.25
N ALA A 54 10.46 -34.59 -0.29
CA ALA A 54 10.10 -33.34 0.36
C ALA A 54 10.21 -33.43 1.89
N ILE A 55 9.75 -34.53 2.49
CA ILE A 55 9.85 -34.79 3.93
C ILE A 55 11.32 -34.90 4.34
N ASN A 56 12.10 -35.75 3.65
CA ASN A 56 13.53 -35.90 3.98
C ASN A 56 14.29 -34.58 3.87
N LYS A 57 14.04 -33.82 2.81
CA LYS A 57 14.64 -32.51 2.60
C LYS A 57 14.25 -31.51 3.68
N ALA A 58 12.98 -31.49 4.09
CA ALA A 58 12.51 -30.62 5.17
C ALA A 58 13.14 -30.99 6.52
N ILE A 59 13.31 -32.29 6.82
CA ILE A 59 13.99 -32.74 8.04
C ILE A 59 15.45 -32.25 8.06
N ASP A 60 16.19 -32.45 6.96
CA ASP A 60 17.59 -32.06 6.87
C ASP A 60 17.76 -30.54 7.05
N GLU A 61 16.97 -29.76 6.32
CA GLU A 61 17.01 -28.30 6.41
C GLU A 61 16.59 -27.78 7.79
N CYS A 62 15.62 -28.42 8.45
CA CYS A 62 15.24 -28.04 9.82
C CYS A 62 16.36 -28.33 10.83
N ILE A 63 17.06 -29.45 10.69
CA ILE A 63 18.22 -29.78 11.53
C ILE A 63 19.33 -28.73 11.37
N ASP A 64 19.58 -28.31 10.13
CA ASP A 64 20.60 -27.31 9.80
C ASP A 64 20.24 -25.91 10.30
N GLU A 65 18.97 -25.52 10.21
CA GLU A 65 18.47 -24.21 10.67
C GLU A 65 18.12 -24.16 12.17
N ASN A 66 18.44 -25.21 12.92
CA ASN A 66 18.13 -25.32 14.35
C ASN A 66 16.62 -25.29 14.70
N VAL A 67 15.79 -25.79 13.78
CA VAL A 67 14.33 -25.95 13.89
C VAL A 67 14.04 -27.39 14.31
N LEU A 68 13.44 -27.60 15.49
CA LEU A 68 13.24 -28.95 16.07
C LEU A 68 14.51 -29.84 16.09
N ARG A 69 15.72 -29.27 15.98
CA ARG A 69 16.96 -29.99 15.68
C ARG A 69 17.22 -31.21 16.57
N GLU A 70 17.21 -31.04 17.89
CA GLU A 70 17.47 -32.15 18.82
C GLU A 70 16.44 -33.27 18.70
N TYR A 71 15.18 -32.90 18.44
CA TYR A 71 14.09 -33.84 18.27
C TYR A 71 14.23 -34.62 16.95
N LEU A 72 14.44 -33.91 15.84
CA LEU A 72 14.60 -34.50 14.51
C LEU A 72 15.83 -35.41 14.42
N LEU A 73 16.94 -35.04 15.05
CA LEU A 73 18.14 -35.88 15.12
C LEU A 73 17.88 -37.20 15.85
N LYS A 74 17.05 -37.18 16.89
CA LYS A 74 16.76 -38.35 17.73
C LYS A 74 15.62 -39.22 17.15
N HIS A 75 14.65 -38.61 16.49
CA HIS A 75 13.38 -39.23 16.09
C HIS A 75 13.16 -39.22 14.57
N ARG A 76 14.22 -39.15 13.76
CA ARG A 76 14.13 -39.00 12.29
C ARG A 76 13.12 -39.95 11.63
N ASN A 77 13.25 -41.25 11.87
CA ASN A 77 12.40 -42.25 11.21
C ASN A 77 10.94 -42.14 11.66
N GLU A 78 10.69 -41.91 12.95
CA GLU A 78 9.35 -41.73 13.49
C GLU A 78 8.67 -40.50 12.87
N VAL A 79 9.39 -39.39 12.78
CA VAL A 79 8.91 -38.16 12.13
C VAL A 79 8.63 -38.39 10.65
N TYR A 80 9.51 -39.11 9.95
CA TYR A 80 9.31 -39.47 8.55
C TYR A 80 8.03 -40.28 8.36
N GLU A 81 7.88 -41.40 9.09
CA GLU A 81 6.71 -42.28 8.99
C GLU A 81 5.40 -41.56 9.34
N MET A 82 5.40 -40.77 10.42
CA MET A 82 4.25 -39.95 10.80
C MET A 82 3.90 -38.93 9.72
N SER A 83 4.90 -38.26 9.15
CA SER A 83 4.66 -37.25 8.10
C SER A 83 4.16 -37.88 6.80
N VAL A 84 4.66 -39.06 6.44
CA VAL A 84 4.14 -39.82 5.29
C VAL A 84 2.68 -40.15 5.53
N PHE A 85 2.36 -40.74 6.69
CA PHE A 85 0.98 -41.12 7.02
C PHE A 85 0.02 -39.93 6.96
N GLU A 86 0.33 -38.84 7.69
CA GLU A 86 -0.49 -37.63 7.73
C GLU A 86 -0.67 -36.96 6.36
N CYS A 87 0.32 -37.07 5.47
CA CYS A 87 0.26 -36.47 4.13
C CYS A 87 -0.24 -37.41 3.03
N THR A 88 -0.37 -38.72 3.29
CA THR A 88 -0.95 -39.67 2.31
C THR A 88 -2.45 -39.84 2.45
N ASP A 89 -3.04 -39.36 3.54
CA ASP A 89 -4.50 -39.31 3.68
C ASP A 89 -5.06 -38.34 2.62
N GLU A 90 -5.68 -38.89 1.57
CA GLU A 90 -6.26 -38.12 0.45
C GLU A 90 -7.21 -37.01 0.93
N GLU A 91 -7.96 -37.26 2.00
CA GLU A 91 -8.84 -36.28 2.64
C GLU A 91 -8.07 -35.08 3.22
N ILE A 92 -6.85 -35.32 3.74
CA ILE A 92 -5.97 -34.28 4.27
C ILE A 92 -5.27 -33.53 3.12
N ILE A 93 -4.86 -34.22 2.06
CA ILE A 93 -4.27 -33.59 0.86
C ILE A 93 -5.27 -32.60 0.25
N ASP A 94 -6.52 -33.00 0.09
CA ASP A 94 -7.54 -32.15 -0.52
C ASP A 94 -7.95 -30.98 0.40
N ALA A 95 -8.05 -31.20 1.71
CA ALA A 95 -8.25 -30.13 2.69
C ALA A 95 -7.09 -29.12 2.74
N ILE A 96 -5.84 -29.57 2.58
CA ILE A 96 -4.66 -28.70 2.49
C ILE A 96 -4.71 -27.88 1.19
N LYS A 97 -5.02 -28.51 0.05
CA LYS A 97 -5.14 -27.79 -1.24
C LYS A 97 -6.21 -26.71 -1.18
N GLU A 98 -7.37 -27.01 -0.61
CA GLU A 98 -8.46 -26.05 -0.46
C GLU A 98 -8.05 -24.91 0.48
N SER A 99 -7.49 -25.23 1.64
CA SER A 99 -7.00 -24.21 2.59
C SER A 99 -5.88 -23.35 2.01
N GLU A 100 -4.93 -23.92 1.26
CA GLU A 100 -3.84 -23.18 0.62
C GLU A 100 -4.33 -22.32 -0.55
N TYR A 101 -5.32 -22.80 -1.30
CA TYR A 101 -5.97 -22.01 -2.34
C TYR A 101 -6.64 -20.78 -1.72
N ASP A 102 -7.42 -20.95 -0.66
CA ASP A 102 -8.10 -19.85 0.03
C ASP A 102 -7.11 -18.84 0.61
N LEU A 103 -6.05 -19.34 1.27
CA LEU A 103 -4.99 -18.49 1.83
C LEU A 103 -4.23 -17.73 0.74
N GLY A 104 -3.90 -18.39 -0.36
CA GLY A 104 -3.21 -17.78 -1.50
C GLY A 104 -4.10 -16.75 -2.22
N HIS A 105 -5.39 -17.04 -2.36
CA HIS A 105 -6.37 -16.14 -2.96
C HIS A 105 -6.57 -14.89 -2.11
N GLU A 106 -6.76 -15.04 -0.80
CA GLU A 106 -6.92 -13.89 0.11
C GLU A 106 -5.63 -13.06 0.19
N ALA A 107 -4.46 -13.69 0.26
CA ALA A 107 -3.18 -12.99 0.23
C ALA A 107 -3.00 -12.18 -1.07
N GLY A 108 -3.24 -12.80 -2.23
CA GLY A 108 -3.12 -12.13 -3.53
C GLY A 108 -4.13 -11.01 -3.71
N LYS A 109 -5.35 -11.15 -3.16
CA LYS A 109 -6.36 -10.09 -3.16
C LYS A 109 -5.94 -8.90 -2.30
N VAL A 110 -5.41 -9.15 -1.11
CA VAL A 110 -4.90 -8.09 -0.21
C VAL A 110 -3.72 -7.37 -0.85
N GLU A 111 -2.78 -8.11 -1.41
CA GLU A 111 -1.60 -7.56 -2.09
C GLU A 111 -1.98 -6.72 -3.31
N GLY A 112 -2.85 -7.24 -4.19
CA GLY A 112 -3.32 -6.51 -5.37
C GLY A 112 -4.12 -5.24 -5.03
N ILE A 113 -4.92 -5.25 -3.95
CA ILE A 113 -5.60 -4.04 -3.47
C ILE A 113 -4.57 -3.02 -2.97
N LYS A 114 -3.57 -3.46 -2.21
CA LYS A 114 -2.54 -2.59 -1.68
C LYS A 114 -1.72 -1.95 -2.80
N GLU A 115 -1.24 -2.74 -3.75
CA GLU A 115 -0.50 -2.27 -4.92
C GLU A 115 -1.34 -1.28 -5.74
N GLY A 116 -2.60 -1.61 -6.03
CA GLY A 116 -3.49 -0.72 -6.78
C GLY A 116 -3.79 0.61 -6.09
N ILE A 117 -3.88 0.63 -4.74
CA ILE A 117 -4.04 1.87 -3.98
C ILE A 117 -2.74 2.70 -4.03
N GLU A 118 -1.59 2.06 -3.86
CA GLU A 118 -0.29 2.74 -3.84
C GLU A 118 0.04 3.36 -5.20
N GLU A 119 -0.12 2.58 -6.28
CA GLU A 119 0.08 3.05 -7.66
C GLU A 119 -0.93 4.14 -8.03
N GLY A 120 -2.22 3.95 -7.71
CA GLY A 120 -3.26 4.95 -7.99
C GLY A 120 -3.04 6.26 -7.23
N HIS A 121 -2.56 6.20 -5.99
CA HIS A 121 -2.23 7.38 -5.20
C HIS A 121 -1.00 8.11 -5.75
N GLU A 122 0.05 7.38 -6.15
CA GLU A 122 1.27 7.97 -6.71
C GLU A 122 0.98 8.69 -8.04
N ILE A 123 0.26 8.02 -8.96
CA ILE A 123 -0.13 8.59 -10.25
C ILE A 123 -1.01 9.83 -10.03
N GLY A 124 -2.07 9.70 -9.23
CA GLY A 124 -3.01 10.80 -8.99
C GLY A 124 -2.37 12.02 -8.32
N LEU A 125 -1.43 11.81 -7.40
CA LEU A 125 -0.68 12.90 -6.76
C LEU A 125 0.24 13.60 -7.75
N LYS A 126 0.95 12.84 -8.58
CA LYS A 126 1.87 13.40 -9.58
C LYS A 126 1.11 14.23 -10.62
N GLU A 127 0.05 13.68 -11.19
CA GLU A 127 -0.79 14.37 -12.18
C GLU A 127 -1.41 15.63 -11.58
N GLY A 128 -1.96 15.54 -10.36
CA GLY A 128 -2.58 16.69 -9.69
C GLY A 128 -1.60 17.82 -9.35
N ILE A 129 -0.36 17.50 -8.98
CA ILE A 129 0.68 18.51 -8.74
C ILE A 129 1.11 19.16 -10.06
N GLU A 130 1.31 18.38 -11.11
CA GLU A 130 1.78 18.86 -12.40
C GLU A 130 0.73 19.78 -13.05
N GLU A 131 -0.53 19.36 -13.10
CA GLU A 131 -1.64 20.15 -13.63
C GLU A 131 -1.88 21.41 -12.77
N GLY A 132 -1.90 21.27 -11.45
CA GLY A 132 -2.06 22.40 -10.54
C GLY A 132 -0.93 23.43 -10.64
N HIS A 133 0.30 22.97 -10.82
CA HIS A 133 1.45 23.85 -11.01
C HIS A 133 1.40 24.59 -12.35
N GLU A 134 1.06 23.90 -13.44
CA GLU A 134 0.96 24.51 -14.76
C GLU A 134 -0.13 25.59 -14.81
N ILE A 135 -1.33 25.28 -14.32
CA ILE A 135 -2.45 26.23 -14.26
C ILE A 135 -2.09 27.42 -13.37
N GLY A 136 -1.61 27.15 -12.15
CA GLY A 136 -1.26 28.20 -11.19
C GLY A 136 -0.13 29.12 -11.68
N LEU A 137 0.87 28.56 -12.36
CA LEU A 137 1.97 29.34 -12.93
C LEU A 137 1.47 30.24 -14.07
N LYS A 138 0.64 29.69 -14.97
CA LYS A 138 0.09 30.46 -16.09
C LYS A 138 -0.76 31.63 -15.62
N GLU A 139 -1.71 31.37 -14.70
CA GLU A 139 -2.56 32.41 -14.12
C GLU A 139 -1.74 33.46 -13.34
N GLY A 140 -0.72 33.02 -12.61
CA GLY A 140 0.16 33.91 -11.86
C GLY A 140 0.99 34.84 -12.75
N ILE A 141 1.53 34.31 -13.86
CA ILE A 141 2.28 35.10 -14.84
C ILE A 141 1.36 36.12 -15.53
N GLU A 142 0.16 35.70 -15.96
CA GLU A 142 -0.80 36.57 -16.64
C GLU A 142 -1.23 37.74 -15.74
N LYS A 143 -1.67 37.45 -14.51
CA LYS A 143 -2.01 38.49 -13.53
C LYS A 143 -0.84 39.41 -13.21
N GLY A 144 0.36 38.84 -13.04
CA GLY A 144 1.56 39.63 -12.76
C GLY A 144 1.94 40.60 -13.89
N ILE A 145 1.76 40.18 -15.15
CA ILE A 145 1.99 41.04 -16.32
C ILE A 145 0.94 42.16 -16.37
N GLU A 146 -0.34 41.83 -16.21
CA GLU A 146 -1.44 42.82 -16.21
C GLU A 146 -1.26 43.86 -15.09
N GLU A 147 -0.97 43.43 -13.87
CA GLU A 147 -0.71 44.31 -12.73
C GLU A 147 0.53 45.19 -12.95
N GLY A 148 1.60 44.63 -13.54
CA GLY A 148 2.83 45.36 -13.86
C GLY A 148 2.63 46.42 -14.95
N GLN A 149 1.85 46.10 -15.99
CA GLN A 149 1.46 47.05 -17.03
C GLN A 149 0.63 48.19 -16.44
N LEU A 150 -0.37 47.87 -15.61
CA LEU A 150 -1.20 48.87 -14.94
C LEU A 150 -0.37 49.79 -14.03
N MET A 151 0.49 49.24 -13.18
CA MET A 151 1.35 50.03 -12.29
C MET A 151 2.30 50.95 -13.07
N THR A 152 2.81 50.50 -14.21
CA THR A 152 3.66 51.31 -15.09
C THR A 152 2.88 52.50 -15.64
N LEU A 153 1.68 52.29 -16.18
CA LEU A 153 0.84 53.35 -16.73
C LEU A 153 0.41 54.36 -15.66
N VAL A 154 0.00 53.88 -14.47
CA VAL A 154 -0.31 54.74 -13.32
C VAL A 154 0.87 55.65 -12.99
N LYS A 155 2.09 55.11 -12.93
CA LYS A 155 3.29 55.89 -12.62
C LYS A 155 3.62 56.91 -13.72
N LEU A 156 3.46 56.55 -14.99
CA LEU A 156 3.68 57.47 -16.12
C LEU A 156 2.71 58.65 -16.10
N VAL A 157 1.43 58.40 -15.79
CA VAL A 157 0.40 59.43 -15.61
C VAL A 157 0.75 60.34 -14.43
N GLN A 158 1.11 59.78 -13.28
CA GLN A 158 1.52 60.55 -12.09
C GLN A 158 2.75 61.44 -12.34
N THR A 159 3.70 60.98 -13.15
CA THR A 159 4.87 61.77 -13.54
C THR A 159 4.60 62.79 -14.65
N GLY A 160 3.37 62.81 -15.20
CA GLY A 160 2.97 63.72 -16.26
C GLY A 160 3.56 63.41 -17.64
N ILE A 161 4.09 62.19 -17.84
CA ILE A 161 4.67 61.77 -19.14
C ILE A 161 3.57 61.47 -20.15
N ILE A 162 2.46 60.90 -19.70
CA ILE A 162 1.29 60.57 -20.51
C ILE A 162 0.01 61.09 -19.84
N THR A 163 -1.07 61.24 -20.61
CA THR A 163 -2.40 61.59 -20.10
C THR A 163 -3.19 60.36 -19.66
N GLU A 164 -4.20 60.56 -18.82
CA GLU A 164 -5.15 59.51 -18.40
C GLU A 164 -5.85 58.87 -19.61
N GLU A 165 -6.20 59.67 -20.62
CA GLU A 165 -6.78 59.19 -21.88
C GLU A 165 -5.82 58.29 -22.67
N GLN A 166 -4.52 58.61 -22.70
CA GLN A 166 -3.51 57.76 -23.33
C GLN A 166 -3.32 56.44 -22.59
N ALA A 167 -3.38 56.46 -21.26
CA ALA A 167 -3.28 55.26 -20.43
C ALA A 167 -4.53 54.36 -20.54
N ALA A 168 -5.73 54.95 -20.53
CA ALA A 168 -7.00 54.24 -20.71
C ALA A 168 -7.08 53.55 -22.08
N ASN A 169 -6.70 54.27 -23.14
CA ASN A 169 -6.61 53.69 -24.49
C ASN A 169 -5.62 52.53 -24.57
N ASN A 170 -4.49 52.56 -23.84
CA ASN A 170 -3.51 51.47 -23.83
C ASN A 170 -4.09 50.18 -23.22
N LEU A 171 -4.87 50.30 -22.15
CA LEU A 171 -5.55 49.19 -21.49
C LEU A 171 -6.86 48.80 -22.16
N SER A 172 -7.28 49.51 -23.21
CA SER A 172 -8.58 49.33 -23.87
C SER A 172 -9.78 49.48 -22.92
N ILE A 173 -9.64 50.35 -21.91
CA ILE A 173 -10.72 50.71 -20.96
C ILE A 173 -11.15 52.16 -21.17
N SER A 174 -12.27 52.54 -20.55
CA SER A 174 -12.73 53.94 -20.60
C SER A 174 -11.86 54.86 -19.72
N THR A 175 -11.77 56.14 -20.08
CA THR A 175 -11.03 57.14 -19.28
C THR A 175 -11.58 57.23 -17.86
N GLU A 176 -12.90 57.19 -17.68
CA GLU A 176 -13.56 57.16 -16.35
C GLU A 176 -13.15 55.93 -15.51
N GLU A 177 -12.95 54.78 -16.16
CA GLU A 177 -12.55 53.55 -15.48
C GLU A 177 -11.09 53.59 -15.06
N PHE A 178 -10.22 54.16 -15.90
CA PHE A 178 -8.83 54.43 -15.54
C PHE A 178 -8.73 55.45 -14.39
N GLU A 179 -9.52 56.52 -14.42
CA GLU A 179 -9.60 57.52 -13.34
C GLU A 179 -9.96 56.88 -11.99
N LYS A 180 -10.91 55.95 -11.97
CA LYS A 180 -11.25 55.19 -10.75
C LYS A 180 -10.06 54.39 -10.25
N ILE A 181 -9.38 53.65 -11.13
CA ILE A 181 -8.20 52.85 -10.77
C ILE A 181 -7.08 53.74 -10.23
N LEU A 182 -6.83 54.88 -10.88
CA LEU A 182 -5.82 55.85 -10.47
C LEU A 182 -6.12 56.39 -9.07
N ASN A 183 -7.36 56.78 -8.80
CA ASN A 183 -7.80 57.26 -7.49
C ASN A 183 -7.67 56.17 -6.41
N GLU A 184 -8.07 54.93 -6.69
CA GLU A 184 -7.91 53.81 -5.75
C GLU A 184 -6.44 53.53 -5.41
N LYS A 185 -5.55 53.56 -6.40
CA LYS A 185 -4.10 53.32 -6.21
C LYS A 185 -3.41 54.47 -5.49
N ILE A 186 -3.80 55.72 -5.76
CA ILE A 186 -3.31 56.90 -5.02
C ILE A 186 -3.75 56.84 -3.56
N THR A 187 -5.01 56.47 -3.30
CA THR A 187 -5.55 56.40 -1.92
C THR A 187 -4.86 55.32 -1.09
N ARG A 188 -4.49 54.17 -1.69
CA ARG A 188 -3.73 53.11 -1.01
C ARG A 188 -2.29 53.52 -0.63
N ASN A 189 -1.61 54.30 -1.48
CA ASN A 189 -0.24 54.78 -1.19
C ASN A 189 -0.16 55.83 -0.06
N ILE A 190 -1.28 56.38 0.40
CA ILE A 190 -1.33 57.33 1.53
C ILE A 190 -1.64 56.59 2.85
N SER A 191 -2.03 55.31 2.79
CA SER A 191 -2.46 54.50 3.95
C SER A 191 -1.48 53.41 4.40
N GLU A 192 -0.34 53.25 3.72
CA GLU A 192 0.81 52.41 4.14
C GLU A 192 1.99 53.29 4.56
#